data_AF-A0A7C7T847-F1
#
_entry.id   AF-A0A7C7T847-F1
#
_cell.length_a   1.000
_cell.length_b   1.000
_cell.length_c   1.000
_cell.angle_alpha   90.00
_cell.angle_beta   90.00
_cell.angle_gamma   90.00
#
_symmetry.space_group_name_H-M   'P 1'
#
loop_
_entity.id
_entity.type
_entity.pdbx_description
1 polymer ?
#
loop_
_entity_poly.entity_id
_entity_poly.type
_entity_poly.pdbx_seq_one_letter_code
_entity_poly.pdbx_strand_id
1 'polypeptide(L)'
;KLISRKTAKDFISNNKIDSFYLGNGQGLVGAIGAIGYKFSDHTFELLCYRKKSQFGKKRIINKHSVKKMQSITFPETYNSFDNENDRVLITPHGPDPVFYGIRGESVKSVVLASTMVNTDEKLDGYMVFKSNQGTADHLKNELQVNDLKPYTSGFLVGKVCSKPVTEQGGHVFFSIQVGDRKIRCGVYKQTKITKIAQDLIPGDKIRLGGGIRKASKNYERVLNVEFLDVIKLEKNILLTNPTCKTCNKKMKSKGNRQGFECFRCGNKSFSKSSLEIPRKIQRKLYLPAISAHRHLTRPYQRLKKRNKFEIFDTSLEWLNIF
;
A
#
# COMPACT_ATOMS: atom_id res chain seq x y z
N LYS A 1 -2.56 2.04 -17.16
CA LYS A 1 -3.18 2.99 -18.12
C LYS A 1 -4.65 2.60 -18.28
N LEU A 2 -5.56 3.56 -18.52
CA LEU A 2 -6.96 3.21 -18.85
C LEU A 2 -7.01 2.71 -20.30
N ILE A 3 -7.72 1.60 -20.55
CA ILE A 3 -7.94 1.03 -21.88
C ILE A 3 -9.44 1.06 -22.17
N SER A 4 -9.82 1.51 -23.37
CA SER A 4 -11.23 1.59 -23.78
C SER A 4 -11.71 0.26 -24.37
N ARG A 5 -13.02 -0.02 -24.23
CA ARG A 5 -13.65 -1.17 -24.91
C ARG A 5 -13.51 -1.12 -26.45
N LYS A 6 -13.42 0.08 -27.04
CA LYS A 6 -13.17 0.24 -28.48
C LYS A 6 -11.78 -0.30 -28.83
N THR A 7 -10.76 0.15 -28.11
CA THR A 7 -9.36 -0.30 -28.28
C THR A 7 -9.23 -1.83 -28.18
N ALA A 8 -9.98 -2.48 -27.28
CA ALA A 8 -10.00 -3.94 -27.19
C ALA A 8 -10.66 -4.61 -28.42
N LYS A 9 -11.77 -4.08 -28.92
CA LYS A 9 -12.43 -4.57 -30.14
C LYS A 9 -11.57 -4.36 -31.39
N ASP A 10 -10.96 -3.17 -31.52
CA ASP A 10 -10.04 -2.84 -32.61
C ASP A 10 -8.84 -3.81 -32.59
N PHE A 11 -8.26 -4.09 -31.41
CA PHE A 11 -7.17 -5.06 -31.25
C PHE A 11 -7.58 -6.48 -31.66
N ILE A 12 -8.75 -6.96 -31.24
CA ILE A 12 -9.28 -8.28 -31.61
C ILE A 12 -9.44 -8.39 -33.13
N SER A 13 -10.07 -7.40 -33.75
CA SER A 13 -10.33 -7.38 -35.19
C SER A 13 -9.04 -7.36 -36.00
N ASN A 14 -8.10 -6.46 -35.65
CA ASN A 14 -6.82 -6.31 -36.36
C ASN A 14 -5.93 -7.55 -36.27
N ASN A 15 -6.06 -8.35 -35.20
CA ASN A 15 -5.29 -9.58 -35.00
C ASN A 15 -6.08 -10.86 -35.32
N LYS A 16 -7.31 -10.73 -35.86
CA LYS A 16 -8.22 -11.86 -36.19
C LYS A 16 -8.40 -12.86 -35.02
N ILE A 17 -8.57 -12.34 -33.81
CA ILE A 17 -8.73 -13.15 -32.60
C ILE A 17 -10.20 -13.59 -32.45
N ASP A 18 -10.44 -14.89 -32.31
CA ASP A 18 -11.78 -15.39 -31.95
C ASP A 18 -12.20 -14.87 -30.57
N SER A 19 -13.40 -14.31 -30.48
CA SER A 19 -13.88 -13.70 -29.24
C SER A 19 -15.38 -13.80 -29.07
N PHE A 20 -15.80 -14.00 -27.82
CA PHE A 20 -17.18 -13.96 -27.38
C PHE A 20 -17.34 -12.95 -26.26
N TYR A 21 -18.42 -12.18 -26.26
CA TYR A 21 -18.75 -11.27 -25.16
C TYR A 21 -20.25 -11.07 -25.04
N LEU A 22 -20.72 -10.91 -23.80
CA LEU A 22 -22.07 -10.49 -23.48
C LEU A 22 -22.11 -8.99 -23.15
N GLY A 23 -23.27 -8.37 -23.37
CA GLY A 23 -23.48 -6.95 -23.11
C GLY A 23 -22.55 -6.04 -23.93
N ASN A 24 -22.00 -5.00 -23.30
CA ASN A 24 -21.30 -3.93 -24.01
C ASN A 24 -19.84 -4.24 -24.41
N GLY A 25 -19.34 -5.45 -24.12
CA GLY A 25 -17.97 -5.89 -24.45
C GLY A 25 -16.86 -5.37 -23.54
N GLN A 26 -17.17 -4.73 -22.41
CA GLN A 26 -16.14 -4.29 -21.44
C GLN A 26 -15.29 -5.46 -20.90
N GLY A 27 -15.87 -6.68 -20.82
CA GLY A 27 -15.16 -7.89 -20.40
C GLY A 27 -13.97 -8.27 -21.29
N LEU A 28 -13.98 -7.89 -22.58
CA LEU A 28 -12.88 -8.14 -23.51
C LEU A 28 -11.57 -7.49 -23.04
N VAL A 29 -11.64 -6.31 -22.41
CA VAL A 29 -10.47 -5.63 -21.83
C VAL A 29 -9.81 -6.49 -20.73
N GLY A 30 -10.64 -7.16 -19.92
CA GLY A 30 -10.18 -8.08 -18.89
C GLY A 30 -9.63 -9.38 -19.46
N ALA A 31 -10.32 -10.00 -20.43
CA ALA A 31 -9.91 -11.25 -21.06
C ALA A 31 -8.56 -11.12 -21.79
N ILE A 32 -8.40 -10.10 -22.65
CA ILE A 32 -7.11 -9.79 -23.31
C ILE A 32 -6.03 -9.51 -22.26
N GLY A 33 -6.37 -8.75 -21.21
CA GLY A 33 -5.46 -8.40 -20.12
C GLY A 33 -4.97 -9.61 -19.31
N ALA A 34 -5.81 -10.64 -19.14
CA ALA A 34 -5.46 -11.88 -18.47
C ALA A 34 -4.58 -12.78 -19.34
N ILE A 35 -4.96 -13.00 -20.61
CA ILE A 35 -4.20 -13.82 -21.57
C ILE A 35 -2.82 -13.21 -21.83
N GLY A 36 -2.75 -11.89 -22.04
CA GLY A 36 -1.51 -11.18 -22.33
C GLY A 36 -0.62 -10.89 -21.11
N TYR A 37 -0.95 -11.38 -19.91
CA TYR A 37 -0.20 -11.01 -18.70
C TYR A 37 1.12 -11.76 -18.57
N LYS A 38 2.23 -11.09 -18.90
CA LYS A 38 3.58 -11.63 -18.66
C LYS A 38 4.02 -11.40 -17.21
N PHE A 39 3.93 -12.44 -16.39
CA PHE A 39 4.41 -12.43 -15.01
C PHE A 39 5.92 -12.15 -14.90
N SER A 40 6.29 -11.06 -14.24
CA SER A 40 7.68 -10.75 -13.82
C SER A 40 7.97 -11.13 -12.36
N ASP A 41 6.89 -11.37 -11.62
CA ASP A 41 6.77 -11.92 -10.27
C ASP A 41 5.33 -12.48 -10.18
N HIS A 42 5.07 -13.42 -9.28
CA HIS A 42 3.72 -13.97 -9.08
C HIS A 42 3.53 -14.56 -7.68
N THR A 43 2.27 -14.83 -7.34
CA THR A 43 1.84 -15.53 -6.12
C THR A 43 0.67 -16.43 -6.43
N PHE A 44 0.31 -17.30 -5.48
CA PHE A 44 -0.86 -18.16 -5.59
C PHE A 44 -1.99 -17.66 -4.68
N GLU A 45 -3.22 -17.81 -5.12
CA GLU A 45 -4.42 -17.66 -4.29
C GLU A 45 -5.28 -18.91 -4.47
N LEU A 46 -5.48 -19.67 -3.38
CA LEU A 46 -6.47 -20.75 -3.34
C LEU A 46 -7.82 -20.13 -3.00
N LEU A 47 -8.80 -20.27 -3.91
CA LEU A 47 -10.18 -19.90 -3.67
C LEU A 47 -10.98 -21.18 -3.37
N CYS A 48 -11.61 -21.23 -2.21
CA CYS A 48 -12.50 -22.33 -1.84
C CYS A 48 -13.96 -21.88 -2.00
N TYR A 49 -14.82 -22.73 -2.53
CA TYR A 49 -16.16 -22.38 -3.01
C TYR A 49 -17.28 -22.99 -2.18
N ARG A 50 -18.40 -22.28 -2.08
CA ARG A 50 -19.60 -22.68 -1.34
C ARG A 50 -20.56 -23.47 -2.21
N LYS A 51 -21.40 -24.30 -1.59
CA LYS A 51 -22.59 -24.86 -2.23
C LYS A 51 -23.54 -23.77 -2.69
N LYS A 52 -24.17 -23.92 -3.86
CA LYS A 52 -25.16 -22.96 -4.40
C LYS A 52 -26.25 -22.59 -3.39
N SER A 53 -26.68 -23.54 -2.56
CA SER A 53 -27.66 -23.36 -1.47
C SER A 53 -27.17 -22.47 -0.32
N GLN A 54 -25.91 -22.04 -0.32
CA GLN A 54 -25.28 -21.16 0.67
C GLN A 54 -24.95 -19.77 0.10
N PHE A 55 -25.18 -19.51 -1.19
CA PHE A 55 -24.99 -18.17 -1.76
C PHE A 55 -25.90 -17.14 -1.07
N GLY A 56 -25.44 -15.90 -0.95
CA GLY A 56 -26.14 -14.86 -0.18
C GLY A 56 -26.09 -14.99 1.35
N LYS A 57 -25.95 -16.20 1.91
CA LYS A 57 -25.93 -16.42 3.36
C LYS A 57 -24.64 -15.92 4.00
N LYS A 58 -24.67 -15.61 5.31
CA LYS A 58 -23.48 -15.24 6.09
C LYS A 58 -22.44 -16.39 6.06
N ARG A 59 -21.16 -16.04 5.98
CA ARG A 59 -20.03 -16.98 6.12
C ARG A 59 -19.69 -17.13 7.60
N ILE A 60 -19.50 -18.37 8.07
CA ILE A 60 -19.10 -18.67 9.45
C ILE A 60 -17.79 -19.47 9.40
N ILE A 61 -16.71 -18.85 9.88
CA ILE A 61 -15.36 -19.39 9.81
C ILE A 61 -14.72 -19.34 11.20
N ASN A 62 -14.02 -20.40 11.60
CA ASN A 62 -13.40 -20.42 12.92
C ASN A 62 -12.19 -19.47 12.95
N LYS A 63 -12.38 -18.33 13.63
CA LYS A 63 -11.39 -17.25 13.78
C LYS A 63 -10.03 -17.74 14.31
N HIS A 64 -10.04 -18.64 15.29
CA HIS A 64 -8.82 -19.18 15.89
C HIS A 64 -8.08 -20.11 14.90
N SER A 65 -8.80 -20.87 14.07
CA SER A 65 -8.19 -21.70 13.04
C SER A 65 -7.45 -20.85 11.99
N VAL A 66 -8.05 -19.74 11.51
CA VAL A 66 -7.40 -18.82 10.57
C VAL A 66 -6.18 -18.14 11.17
N LYS A 67 -6.25 -17.74 12.46
CA LYS A 67 -5.12 -17.14 13.19
C LYS A 67 -3.98 -18.14 13.37
N LYS A 68 -4.29 -19.39 13.74
CA LYS A 68 -3.32 -20.49 13.87
C LYS A 68 -2.68 -20.83 12.52
N MET A 69 -3.48 -20.99 11.46
CA MET A 69 -3.02 -21.20 10.09
C MET A 69 -2.00 -20.12 9.70
N GLN A 70 -2.40 -18.85 9.74
CA GLN A 70 -1.53 -17.72 9.37
C GLN A 70 -0.24 -17.66 10.21
N SER A 71 -0.25 -18.13 11.46
CA SER A 71 0.95 -18.20 12.29
C SER A 71 1.89 -19.37 11.94
N ILE A 72 1.35 -20.51 11.49
CA ILE A 72 2.12 -21.71 11.14
C ILE A 72 2.70 -21.60 9.74
N THR A 73 1.93 -21.08 8.78
CA THR A 73 2.33 -21.02 7.37
C THR A 73 2.97 -19.68 6.97
N PHE A 74 3.21 -18.75 7.89
CA PHE A 74 4.03 -17.56 7.62
C PHE A 74 5.52 -17.93 7.55
N PRO A 75 6.31 -17.37 6.61
CA PRO A 75 5.99 -16.31 5.64
C PRO A 75 5.38 -16.80 4.32
N GLU A 76 5.21 -18.10 4.14
CA GLU A 76 4.74 -18.72 2.88
C GLU A 76 3.26 -18.45 2.55
N THR A 77 2.46 -18.03 3.52
CA THR A 77 1.12 -17.44 3.31
C THR A 77 0.96 -16.11 4.03
N TYR A 78 0.10 -15.25 3.51
CA TYR A 78 -0.01 -13.87 4.01
C TYR A 78 -1.36 -13.20 3.78
N ASN A 79 -1.56 -12.10 4.50
CA ASN A 79 -2.79 -11.30 4.52
C ASN A 79 -4.05 -12.11 4.91
N SER A 80 -3.91 -13.23 5.63
CA SER A 80 -5.07 -14.06 6.02
C SER A 80 -5.76 -13.57 7.30
N PHE A 81 -5.00 -12.97 8.22
CA PHE A 81 -5.46 -12.50 9.51
C PHE A 81 -4.80 -11.17 9.89
N ASP A 82 -5.57 -10.26 10.50
CA ASP A 82 -5.09 -9.03 11.12
C ASP A 82 -5.03 -9.23 12.64
N ASN A 83 -3.81 -9.28 13.19
CA ASN A 83 -3.60 -9.44 14.63
C ASN A 83 -3.88 -8.16 15.43
N GLU A 84 -3.74 -6.96 14.83
CA GLU A 84 -3.95 -5.68 15.54
C GLU A 84 -5.44 -5.41 15.77
N ASN A 85 -6.27 -5.74 14.79
CA ASN A 85 -7.73 -5.53 14.83
C ASN A 85 -8.49 -6.86 15.06
N ASP A 86 -7.76 -7.93 15.41
CA ASP A 86 -8.22 -9.31 15.65
C ASP A 86 -9.30 -9.76 14.65
N ARG A 87 -8.97 -9.77 13.35
CA ARG A 87 -9.92 -9.88 12.24
C ARG A 87 -9.46 -10.86 11.15
N VAL A 88 -10.40 -11.69 10.68
CA VAL A 88 -10.23 -12.52 9.48
C VAL A 88 -10.27 -11.67 8.21
N LEU A 89 -9.34 -11.91 7.29
CA LEU A 89 -9.21 -11.16 6.02
C LEU A 89 -9.49 -12.01 4.76
N ILE A 90 -9.47 -13.35 4.88
CA ILE A 90 -9.67 -14.27 3.73
C ILE A 90 -11.12 -14.41 3.25
N THR A 91 -12.11 -14.01 4.04
CA THR A 91 -13.53 -14.17 3.69
C THR A 91 -14.09 -12.93 3.00
N PRO A 92 -14.65 -13.04 1.77
CA PRO A 92 -15.27 -11.91 1.08
C PRO A 92 -16.61 -11.52 1.70
N HIS A 93 -17.02 -10.27 1.44
CA HIS A 93 -18.32 -9.73 1.81
C HIS A 93 -19.30 -9.83 0.64
N GLY A 94 -20.58 -10.08 0.93
CA GLY A 94 -21.64 -10.14 -0.09
C GLY A 94 -22.02 -11.56 -0.56
N PRO A 95 -22.84 -11.68 -1.62
CA PRO A 95 -23.54 -12.91 -1.99
C PRO A 95 -22.74 -13.92 -2.82
N ASP A 96 -21.49 -13.56 -3.12
CA ASP A 96 -20.48 -14.28 -3.89
C ASP A 96 -20.35 -15.80 -3.57
N PRO A 97 -19.99 -16.66 -4.55
CA PRO A 97 -19.71 -18.09 -4.33
C PRO A 97 -18.43 -18.42 -3.54
N VAL A 98 -17.42 -17.54 -3.47
CA VAL A 98 -16.16 -17.84 -2.75
C VAL A 98 -16.40 -17.85 -1.24
N PHE A 99 -16.02 -18.94 -0.56
CA PHE A 99 -16.05 -19.03 0.90
C PHE A 99 -14.86 -18.30 1.53
N TYR A 100 -13.65 -18.61 1.08
CA TYR A 100 -12.42 -17.89 1.44
C TYR A 100 -11.38 -17.90 0.32
N GLY A 101 -10.43 -16.97 0.38
CA GLY A 101 -9.23 -16.92 -0.47
C GLY A 101 -7.94 -16.86 0.35
N ILE A 102 -7.07 -17.87 0.24
CA ILE A 102 -5.77 -17.93 0.94
C ILE A 102 -4.65 -17.58 -0.04
N ARG A 103 -3.82 -16.58 0.30
CA ARG A 103 -2.70 -16.13 -0.54
C ARG A 103 -1.37 -16.68 -0.04
N GLY A 104 -0.52 -17.13 -0.96
CA GLY A 104 0.78 -17.69 -0.62
C GLY A 104 1.77 -17.77 -1.77
N GLU A 105 2.91 -18.35 -1.43
CA GLU A 105 4.14 -18.35 -2.20
C GLU A 105 4.23 -19.51 -3.20
N SER A 106 3.56 -20.63 -2.91
CA SER A 106 3.51 -21.85 -3.72
C SER A 106 2.15 -22.55 -3.61
N VAL A 107 1.80 -23.40 -4.56
CA VAL A 107 0.60 -24.27 -4.50
C VAL A 107 0.58 -25.08 -3.20
N LYS A 108 1.70 -25.73 -2.87
CA LYS A 108 1.86 -26.51 -1.63
C LYS A 108 1.53 -25.68 -0.38
N SER A 109 1.99 -24.43 -0.31
CA SER A 109 1.73 -23.55 0.84
C SER A 109 0.25 -23.17 1.01
N VAL A 110 -0.47 -22.92 -0.09
CA VAL A 110 -1.88 -22.52 -0.01
C VAL A 110 -2.81 -23.71 0.23
N VAL A 111 -2.51 -24.89 -0.35
CA VAL A 111 -3.23 -26.14 -0.08
C VAL A 111 -3.04 -26.57 1.38
N LEU A 112 -1.79 -26.58 1.88
CA LEU A 112 -1.50 -26.89 3.29
C LEU A 112 -2.19 -25.91 4.26
N ALA A 113 -2.24 -24.62 3.93
CA ALA A 113 -2.99 -23.65 4.73
C ALA A 113 -4.50 -23.91 4.68
N SER A 114 -5.04 -24.37 3.55
CA SER A 114 -6.47 -24.69 3.38
C SER A 114 -6.93 -25.79 4.34
N THR A 115 -6.13 -26.84 4.55
CA THR A 115 -6.47 -27.95 5.47
C THR A 115 -6.47 -27.54 6.94
N MET A 116 -5.87 -26.40 7.30
CA MET A 116 -5.85 -25.86 8.66
C MET A 116 -7.05 -24.96 8.98
N VAL A 117 -7.85 -24.56 7.97
CA VAL A 117 -9.01 -23.68 8.16
C VAL A 117 -10.26 -24.50 8.47
N ASN A 118 -10.80 -24.33 9.68
CA ASN A 118 -11.99 -25.04 10.13
C ASN A 118 -13.28 -24.22 9.87
N THR A 119 -14.31 -24.89 9.33
CA THR A 119 -15.66 -24.36 9.13
C THR A 119 -16.70 -25.49 9.21
N ASP A 120 -17.89 -25.14 9.68
CA ASP A 120 -19.04 -26.05 9.76
C ASP A 120 -19.76 -26.20 8.40
N GLU A 121 -19.45 -25.33 7.42
CA GLU A 121 -20.08 -25.36 6.09
C GLU A 121 -19.45 -26.41 5.18
N LYS A 122 -20.28 -27.30 4.61
CA LYS A 122 -19.85 -28.21 3.54
C LYS A 122 -19.61 -27.42 2.25
N LEU A 123 -18.34 -27.23 1.92
CA LEU A 123 -17.86 -26.53 0.72
C LEU A 123 -18.01 -27.42 -0.54
N ASP A 124 -17.94 -26.83 -1.73
CA ASP A 124 -18.02 -27.56 -3.02
C ASP A 124 -16.64 -28.03 -3.52
N GLY A 125 -15.56 -27.40 -3.06
CA GLY A 125 -14.20 -27.65 -3.53
C GLY A 125 -13.33 -26.40 -3.49
N TYR A 126 -12.13 -26.48 -4.07
CA TYR A 126 -11.22 -25.34 -4.20
C TYR A 126 -10.48 -25.34 -5.54
N MET A 127 -10.02 -24.16 -5.97
CA MET A 127 -9.10 -24.02 -7.10
C MET A 127 -7.98 -23.02 -6.79
N VAL A 128 -6.76 -23.34 -7.19
CA VAL A 128 -5.54 -22.55 -6.98
C VAL A 128 -5.23 -21.74 -8.24
N PHE A 129 -5.16 -20.42 -8.08
CA PHE A 129 -4.87 -19.48 -9.16
C PHE A 129 -3.47 -18.90 -9.05
N LYS A 130 -2.70 -18.94 -10.14
CA LYS A 130 -1.51 -18.09 -10.32
C LYS A 130 -1.97 -16.65 -10.56
N SER A 131 -1.47 -15.71 -9.77
CA SER A 131 -1.92 -14.32 -9.78
C SER A 131 -0.77 -13.32 -9.64
N ASN A 132 -1.04 -12.05 -9.95
CA ASN A 132 -0.13 -10.94 -9.75
C ASN A 132 -0.34 -10.24 -8.40
N GLN A 133 -1.07 -10.85 -7.48
CA GLN A 133 -1.30 -10.31 -6.14
C GLN A 133 0.02 -10.27 -5.35
N GLY A 134 0.15 -9.37 -4.38
CA GLY A 134 1.39 -9.26 -3.60
C GLY A 134 2.67 -8.90 -4.39
N THR A 135 2.59 -8.45 -5.65
CA THR A 135 3.76 -8.13 -6.49
C THR A 135 4.16 -6.65 -6.50
N ALA A 136 3.20 -5.74 -6.26
CA ALA A 136 3.26 -4.30 -6.53
C ALA A 136 3.48 -3.92 -8.01
N ASP A 137 3.06 -4.78 -8.95
CA ASP A 137 3.25 -4.56 -10.40
C ASP A 137 2.65 -3.23 -10.90
N HIS A 138 1.51 -2.79 -10.37
CA HIS A 138 0.88 -1.51 -10.74
C HIS A 138 1.66 -0.27 -10.25
N LEU A 139 2.62 -0.44 -9.33
CA LEU A 139 3.45 0.63 -8.78
C LEU A 139 4.91 0.59 -9.29
N LYS A 140 5.22 -0.27 -10.26
CA LYS A 140 6.57 -0.37 -10.87
C LYS A 140 6.89 0.77 -11.85
N ASN A 141 5.89 1.44 -12.40
CA ASN A 141 6.06 2.51 -13.39
C ASN A 141 6.23 3.86 -12.71
N GLU A 142 7.14 4.70 -13.19
CA GLU A 142 7.20 6.11 -12.77
C GLU A 142 6.03 6.90 -13.39
N LEU A 143 5.38 7.73 -12.58
CA LEU A 143 4.26 8.55 -13.04
C LEU A 143 4.77 9.79 -13.77
N GLN A 144 4.16 10.07 -14.92
CA GLN A 144 4.48 11.25 -15.74
C GLN A 144 4.00 12.52 -15.03
N VAL A 145 4.93 13.28 -14.45
CA VAL A 145 4.66 14.45 -13.61
C VAL A 145 3.85 15.53 -14.34
N ASN A 146 4.14 15.73 -15.63
CA ASN A 146 3.43 16.68 -16.48
C ASN A 146 2.00 16.25 -16.84
N ASP A 147 1.68 14.95 -16.72
CA ASP A 147 0.41 14.38 -17.15
C ASP A 147 -0.04 13.29 -16.17
N LEU A 148 -0.38 13.72 -14.95
CA LEU A 148 -0.95 12.88 -13.89
C LEU A 148 -2.37 12.43 -14.26
N LYS A 149 -2.50 11.54 -15.24
CA LYS A 149 -3.80 11.02 -15.71
C LYS A 149 -4.53 10.31 -14.57
N PRO A 150 -5.82 10.63 -14.31
CA PRO A 150 -6.63 9.86 -13.39
C PRO A 150 -6.67 8.39 -13.76
N TYR A 151 -6.89 7.52 -12.78
CA TYR A 151 -6.95 6.06 -12.98
C TYR A 151 -5.63 5.46 -13.51
N THR A 152 -4.52 6.13 -13.24
CA THR A 152 -3.17 5.56 -13.36
C THR A 152 -2.58 5.32 -11.98
N SER A 153 -1.72 4.30 -11.88
CA SER A 153 -0.94 4.01 -10.68
C SER A 153 0.52 3.86 -11.07
N GLY A 154 1.40 4.12 -10.11
CA GLY A 154 2.84 4.16 -10.29
C GLY A 154 3.52 4.75 -9.06
N PHE A 155 4.75 5.21 -9.21
CA PHE A 155 5.48 5.93 -8.16
C PHE A 155 5.97 7.31 -8.61
N LEU A 156 6.28 8.16 -7.63
CA LEU A 156 6.99 9.42 -7.78
C LEU A 156 8.12 9.51 -6.75
N VAL A 157 9.23 10.16 -7.10
CA VAL A 157 10.31 10.52 -6.17
C VAL A 157 10.38 12.04 -6.06
N GLY A 158 10.27 12.58 -4.85
CA GLY A 158 10.24 14.02 -4.63
C GLY A 158 10.73 14.46 -3.27
N LYS A 159 10.80 15.77 -3.05
CA LYS A 159 11.03 16.37 -1.73
C LYS A 159 9.69 16.84 -1.16
N VAL A 160 9.40 16.56 0.11
CA VAL A 160 8.24 17.16 0.79
C VAL A 160 8.38 18.69 0.74
N CYS A 161 7.33 19.41 0.31
CA CYS A 161 7.36 20.88 0.15
C CYS A 161 6.24 21.59 0.91
N SER A 162 5.29 20.87 1.51
CA SER A 162 4.39 21.41 2.52
C SER A 162 4.44 20.55 3.78
N LYS A 163 4.25 21.17 4.95
CA LYS A 163 4.05 20.42 6.20
C LYS A 163 2.80 19.52 6.06
N PRO A 164 2.81 18.29 6.58
CA PRO A 164 1.63 17.45 6.64
C PRO A 164 0.52 18.06 7.50
N VAL A 165 -0.71 17.98 7.01
CA VAL A 165 -1.93 18.45 7.67
C VAL A 165 -2.90 17.28 7.82
N THR A 166 -3.54 17.15 8.98
CA THR A 166 -4.58 16.15 9.19
C THR A 166 -5.95 16.78 8.96
N GLU A 167 -6.68 16.28 7.97
CA GLU A 167 -8.03 16.71 7.62
C GLU A 167 -9.09 15.86 8.34
N GLN A 168 -10.36 16.29 8.27
CA GLN A 168 -11.51 15.60 8.85
C GLN A 168 -11.55 14.13 8.41
N GLY A 169 -11.92 13.23 9.33
CA GLY A 169 -11.83 11.78 9.11
C GLY A 169 -10.42 11.20 9.34
N GLY A 170 -9.44 12.01 9.75
CA GLY A 170 -8.09 11.56 10.14
C GLY A 170 -7.20 11.19 8.95
N HIS A 171 -7.43 11.84 7.80
CA HIS A 171 -6.62 11.69 6.60
C HIS A 171 -5.48 12.70 6.64
N VAL A 172 -4.29 12.32 6.15
CA VAL A 172 -3.11 13.20 6.17
C VAL A 172 -2.76 13.60 4.74
N PHE A 173 -2.75 14.89 4.49
CA PHE A 173 -2.40 15.47 3.20
C PHE A 173 -1.13 16.31 3.31
N PHE A 174 -0.30 16.23 2.28
CA PHE A 174 0.90 17.05 2.10
C PHE A 174 1.18 17.18 0.60
N SER A 175 2.22 17.92 0.25
CA SER A 175 2.69 18.03 -1.12
C SER A 175 4.16 17.63 -1.23
N ILE A 176 4.52 17.01 -2.36
CA ILE A 176 5.91 16.82 -2.78
C ILE A 176 6.22 17.68 -4.00
N GLN A 177 7.46 18.14 -4.08
CA GLN A 177 8.06 18.76 -5.24
C GLN A 177 8.75 17.68 -6.08
N VAL A 178 8.38 17.57 -7.36
CA VAL A 178 9.01 16.68 -8.35
C VAL A 178 9.32 17.51 -9.60
N GLY A 179 10.61 17.75 -9.85
CA GLY A 179 11.03 18.82 -10.76
C GLY A 179 10.39 20.15 -10.34
N ASP A 180 9.79 20.86 -11.29
CA ASP A 180 9.13 22.15 -11.04
C ASP A 180 7.67 22.02 -10.59
N ARG A 181 7.11 20.80 -10.52
CA ARG A 181 5.71 20.59 -10.13
C ARG A 181 5.53 20.18 -8.66
N LYS A 182 4.54 20.81 -8.04
CA LYS A 182 3.99 20.46 -6.73
C LYS A 182 2.84 19.46 -6.88
N ILE A 183 2.97 18.29 -6.28
CA ILE A 183 1.98 17.20 -6.34
C ILE A 183 1.36 16.97 -4.96
N ARG A 184 0.03 17.04 -4.85
CA ARG A 184 -0.70 16.75 -3.60
C ARG A 184 -0.79 15.24 -3.39
N CYS A 185 -0.46 14.80 -2.18
CA CYS A 185 -0.46 13.41 -1.75
C CYS A 185 -1.42 13.21 -0.58
N GLY A 186 -2.19 12.12 -0.59
CA GLY A 186 -3.17 11.79 0.43
C GLY A 186 -2.91 10.42 1.04
N VAL A 187 -2.72 10.38 2.36
CA VAL A 187 -2.56 9.17 3.17
C VAL A 187 -3.84 8.98 4.00
N TYR A 188 -4.64 7.99 3.64
CA TYR A 188 -5.97 7.78 4.23
C TYR A 188 -5.88 7.07 5.59
N LYS A 189 -6.83 7.36 6.50
CA LYS A 189 -6.88 6.83 7.89
C LYS A 189 -6.80 5.31 7.93
N GLN A 190 -7.46 4.66 6.98
CA GLN A 190 -7.53 3.21 6.82
C GLN A 190 -6.14 2.58 6.67
N THR A 191 -5.17 3.28 6.07
CA THR A 191 -3.80 2.76 5.86
C THR A 191 -2.99 2.61 7.15
N LYS A 192 -3.41 3.25 8.26
CA LYS A 192 -2.72 3.32 9.57
C LYS A 192 -1.31 3.98 9.55
N ILE A 193 -0.70 4.23 8.40
CA ILE A 193 0.58 4.97 8.26
C ILE A 193 0.43 6.50 8.34
N THR A 194 -0.73 7.02 8.71
CA THR A 194 -0.98 8.47 8.87
C THR A 194 -0.07 9.11 9.91
N LYS A 195 0.25 8.43 11.02
CA LYS A 195 1.21 8.90 12.02
C LYS A 195 2.62 9.13 11.42
N ILE A 196 3.07 8.19 10.58
CA ILE A 196 4.35 8.30 9.86
C ILE A 196 4.32 9.48 8.88
N ALA A 197 3.21 9.65 8.17
CA ALA A 197 3.03 10.79 7.27
C ALA A 197 3.00 12.15 8.00
N GLN A 198 2.53 12.21 9.25
CA GLN A 198 2.56 13.41 10.10
C GLN A 198 3.98 13.80 10.54
N ASP A 199 4.87 12.82 10.73
CA ASP A 199 6.27 13.04 11.15
C ASP A 199 7.20 13.53 10.01
N LEU A 200 6.70 13.66 8.78
CA LEU A 200 7.42 14.25 7.64
C LEU A 200 7.58 15.77 7.79
N ILE A 201 8.69 16.32 7.30
CA ILE A 201 8.97 17.76 7.27
C ILE A 201 9.37 18.21 5.85
N PRO A 202 9.17 19.49 5.50
CA PRO A 202 9.69 20.04 4.24
C PRO A 202 11.19 19.76 4.06
N GLY A 203 11.56 19.34 2.85
CA GLY A 203 12.91 18.93 2.47
C GLY A 203 13.11 17.41 2.39
N ASP A 204 12.35 16.61 3.15
CA ASP A 204 12.48 15.14 3.15
C ASP A 204 12.38 14.54 1.74
N LYS A 205 13.39 13.78 1.31
CA LYS A 205 13.35 13.06 0.02
C LYS A 205 12.67 11.72 0.23
N ILE A 206 11.55 11.53 -0.44
CA ILE A 206 10.73 10.32 -0.33
C ILE A 206 10.32 9.79 -1.71
N ARG A 207 10.01 8.51 -1.77
CA ARG A 207 9.36 7.85 -2.90
C ARG A 207 7.96 7.41 -2.46
N LEU A 208 6.95 7.85 -3.19
CA LEU A 208 5.55 7.50 -2.93
C LEU A 208 5.03 6.64 -4.06
N GLY A 209 4.41 5.51 -3.74
CA GLY A 209 3.60 4.74 -4.68
C GLY A 209 2.13 4.98 -4.44
N GLY A 210 1.32 5.04 -5.49
CA GLY A 210 -0.12 5.24 -5.35
C GLY A 210 -0.88 5.32 -6.67
N GLY A 211 -2.19 5.52 -6.56
CA GLY A 211 -3.08 5.79 -7.69
C GLY A 211 -3.49 7.26 -7.77
N ILE A 212 -3.55 7.83 -8.97
CA ILE A 212 -4.03 9.20 -9.20
C ILE A 212 -5.56 9.24 -9.19
N ARG A 213 -6.12 9.92 -8.18
CA ARG A 213 -7.54 10.23 -8.08
C ARG A 213 -7.92 11.33 -9.09
N LYS A 214 -9.06 11.16 -9.78
CA LYS A 214 -9.67 12.22 -10.59
C LYS A 214 -10.04 13.41 -9.70
N ALA A 215 -9.73 14.63 -10.16
CA ALA A 215 -10.23 15.85 -9.51
C ALA A 215 -11.77 15.86 -9.48
N SER A 216 -12.34 16.46 -8.45
CA SER A 216 -13.77 16.77 -8.35
C SER A 216 -13.96 18.29 -8.21
N LYS A 217 -15.21 18.76 -8.15
CA LYS A 217 -15.53 20.19 -7.94
C LYS A 217 -14.80 20.82 -6.74
N ASN A 218 -14.52 20.03 -5.70
CA ASN A 218 -14.01 20.51 -4.42
C ASN A 218 -12.56 20.07 -4.14
N TYR A 219 -11.97 19.22 -4.97
CA TYR A 219 -10.66 18.59 -4.72
C TYR A 219 -9.86 18.43 -6.01
N GLU A 220 -8.61 18.87 -5.98
CA GLU A 220 -7.63 18.67 -7.06
C GLU A 220 -7.29 17.19 -7.29
N ARG A 221 -6.43 16.91 -8.28
CA ARG A 221 -5.86 15.55 -8.44
C ARG A 221 -4.94 15.26 -7.25
N VAL A 222 -5.08 14.06 -6.68
CA VAL A 222 -4.30 13.61 -5.53
C VAL A 222 -3.68 12.26 -5.83
N LEU A 223 -2.41 12.09 -5.46
CA LEU A 223 -1.79 10.77 -5.35
C LEU A 223 -2.30 10.08 -4.07
N ASN A 224 -3.17 9.09 -4.23
CA ASN A 224 -3.65 8.26 -3.13
C ASN A 224 -2.55 7.27 -2.76
N VAL A 225 -1.84 7.54 -1.66
CA VAL A 225 -0.62 6.83 -1.26
C VAL A 225 -0.94 5.40 -0.83
N GLU A 226 -0.27 4.45 -1.48
CA GLU A 226 -0.29 3.01 -1.18
C GLU A 226 1.02 2.52 -0.53
N PHE A 227 2.13 3.25 -0.70
CA PHE A 227 3.34 3.09 0.12
C PHE A 227 4.11 4.40 0.25
N LEU A 228 4.86 4.54 1.35
CA LEU A 228 5.76 5.67 1.62
C LEU A 228 7.17 5.14 1.91
N ASP A 229 8.12 5.43 1.04
CA ASP A 229 9.52 5.01 1.17
C ASP A 229 10.42 6.22 1.43
N VAL A 230 11.05 6.26 2.59
CA VAL A 230 11.89 7.38 3.02
C VAL A 230 13.32 7.18 2.50
N ILE A 231 13.75 8.04 1.56
CA ILE A 231 15.09 8.00 0.96
C ILE A 231 16.09 8.81 1.81
N LYS A 232 15.72 10.04 2.18
CA LYS A 232 16.53 10.94 3.02
C LYS A 232 15.62 11.74 3.93
N LEU A 233 15.96 11.78 5.22
CA LEU A 233 15.36 12.69 6.19
C LEU A 233 16.21 13.95 6.30
N GLU A 234 15.56 15.12 6.35
CA GLU A 234 16.22 16.37 6.75
C GLU A 234 16.26 16.52 8.29
N LYS A 235 17.21 17.33 8.75
CA LYS A 235 17.40 17.62 10.17
C LYS A 235 16.29 18.53 10.69
N ASN A 236 15.64 18.14 11.78
CA ASN A 236 14.63 18.95 12.44
C ASN A 236 15.32 19.94 13.41
N ILE A 237 15.69 21.12 12.92
CA ILE A 237 16.46 22.11 13.70
C ILE A 237 15.51 23.14 14.32
N LEU A 238 15.53 23.25 15.65
CA LEU A 238 14.87 24.30 16.41
C LEU A 238 15.88 25.38 16.82
N LEU A 239 15.63 26.62 16.39
CA LEU A 239 16.44 27.78 16.78
C LEU A 239 16.02 28.28 18.17
N THR A 240 16.79 27.91 19.18
CA THR A 240 16.58 28.29 20.59
C THR A 240 17.46 29.46 20.99
N ASN A 241 17.12 30.16 22.07
CA ASN A 241 18.04 31.14 22.66
C ASN A 241 19.34 30.45 23.09
N PRO A 242 20.51 31.09 22.91
CA PRO A 242 21.80 30.52 23.30
C PRO A 242 21.85 30.25 24.81
N THR A 243 22.70 29.30 25.19
CA THR A 243 23.01 28.99 26.58
C THR A 243 24.32 29.70 26.94
N CYS A 244 24.36 30.37 28.10
CA CYS A 244 25.57 31.07 28.56
C CYS A 244 26.67 30.06 28.89
N LYS A 245 27.83 30.14 28.21
CA LYS A 245 28.96 29.23 28.42
C LYS A 245 29.50 29.23 29.86
N THR A 246 29.38 30.35 30.59
CA THR A 246 29.93 30.51 31.95
C THR A 246 29.04 29.94 33.05
N CYS A 247 27.71 30.02 32.93
CA CYS A 247 26.79 29.62 34.01
C CYS A 247 25.69 28.64 33.58
N ASN A 248 25.76 28.15 32.35
CA ASN A 248 24.84 27.20 31.71
C ASN A 248 23.34 27.60 31.71
N LYS A 249 23.00 28.86 32.04
CA LYS A 249 21.60 29.37 31.98
C LYS A 249 21.26 29.87 30.57
N LYS A 250 20.00 29.68 30.16
CA LYS A 250 19.48 30.25 28.90
C LYS A 250 19.49 31.77 28.92
N MET A 251 19.95 32.36 27.83
CA MET A 251 20.05 33.82 27.65
C MET A 251 18.69 34.40 27.23
N LYS A 252 18.38 35.62 27.68
CA LYS A 252 17.16 36.34 27.31
C LYS A 252 17.42 37.21 26.08
N SER A 253 16.43 37.39 25.21
CA SER A 253 16.52 38.36 24.11
C SER A 253 16.53 39.79 24.66
N LYS A 254 17.33 40.68 24.06
CA LYS A 254 17.36 42.11 24.42
C LYS A 254 16.45 42.98 23.55
N GLY A 255 15.95 42.45 22.44
CA GLY A 255 15.10 43.18 21.50
C GLY A 255 15.41 42.79 20.06
N ASN A 256 14.70 43.41 19.10
CA ASN A 256 14.93 43.16 17.69
C ASN A 256 16.37 43.55 17.31
N ARG A 257 17.13 42.63 16.70
CA ARG A 257 18.55 42.78 16.31
C ARG A 257 19.56 43.06 17.45
N GLN A 258 19.15 43.17 18.71
CA GLN A 258 20.04 43.43 19.86
C GLN A 258 20.70 42.16 20.46
N GLY A 259 20.38 40.98 19.92
CA GLY A 259 20.94 39.71 20.37
C GLY A 259 20.37 39.22 21.71
N PHE A 260 21.17 38.43 22.42
CA PHE A 260 20.82 37.73 23.65
C PHE A 260 21.83 38.04 24.75
N GLU A 261 21.38 38.13 26.00
CA GLU A 261 22.23 38.39 27.16
C GLU A 261 21.95 37.41 28.31
N CYS A 262 23.00 37.04 29.04
CA CYS A 262 22.87 36.24 30.25
C CYS A 262 22.54 37.12 31.46
N PHE A 263 21.35 36.97 32.03
CA PHE A 263 20.90 37.73 33.20
C PHE A 263 21.80 37.56 34.45
N ARG A 264 22.62 36.50 34.53
CA ARG A 264 23.52 36.23 35.66
C ARG A 264 24.96 36.71 35.42
N CYS A 265 25.39 36.84 34.16
CA CYS A 265 26.81 37.03 33.81
C CYS A 265 27.08 38.23 32.88
N GLY A 266 26.05 38.93 32.38
CA GLY A 266 26.21 40.03 31.41
C GLY A 266 26.69 39.61 30.00
N ASN A 267 27.26 38.41 29.85
CA ASN A 267 27.69 37.84 28.56
C ASN A 267 26.63 37.99 27.47
N LYS A 268 27.06 38.35 26.26
CA LYS A 268 26.21 38.56 25.09
C LYS A 268 26.45 37.49 24.00
N SER A 269 25.43 37.23 23.20
CA SER A 269 25.51 36.37 22.00
C SER A 269 24.58 36.95 20.93
N PHE A 270 25.04 37.00 19.68
CA PHE A 270 24.29 37.60 18.58
C PHE A 270 23.47 36.59 17.76
N SER A 271 23.76 35.29 17.89
CA SER A 271 23.07 34.20 17.20
C SER A 271 22.26 33.31 18.14
N LYS A 272 21.22 32.68 17.58
CA LYS A 272 20.47 31.60 18.22
C LYS A 272 21.29 30.30 18.17
N SER A 273 21.14 29.44 19.19
CA SER A 273 21.68 28.08 19.16
C SER A 273 20.73 27.15 18.39
N SER A 274 21.25 26.46 17.38
CA SER A 274 20.58 25.35 16.71
C SER A 274 20.52 24.13 17.62
N LEU A 275 19.31 23.66 17.94
CA LEU A 275 19.07 22.38 18.61
C LEU A 275 18.50 21.40 17.58
N GLU A 276 19.17 20.28 17.36
CA GLU A 276 18.63 19.20 16.52
C GLU A 276 17.67 18.34 17.35
N ILE A 277 16.41 18.28 16.93
CA ILE A 277 15.36 17.48 17.57
C ILE A 277 15.35 16.07 16.94
N PRO A 278 15.53 14.99 17.73
CA PRO A 278 15.41 13.63 17.24
C PRO A 278 14.06 13.37 16.56
N ARG A 279 14.09 12.66 15.42
CA ARG A 279 12.89 12.36 14.64
C ARG A 279 12.36 10.96 14.94
N LYS A 280 11.03 10.82 14.99
CA LYS A 280 10.33 9.54 15.20
C LYS A 280 10.29 8.66 13.95
N ILE A 281 10.30 9.29 12.77
CA ILE A 281 10.36 8.62 11.47
C ILE A 281 11.78 8.14 11.17
N GLN A 282 11.89 6.98 10.50
CA GLN A 282 13.14 6.34 10.13
C GLN A 282 13.26 6.25 8.59
N ARG A 283 14.48 6.11 8.09
CA ARG A 283 14.75 5.87 6.66
C ARG A 283 14.40 4.42 6.29
N LYS A 284 13.13 4.16 5.94
CA LYS A 284 12.64 2.85 5.48
C LYS A 284 11.37 2.95 4.64
N LEU A 285 10.98 1.83 4.05
CA LEU A 285 9.67 1.61 3.45
C LEU A 285 8.60 1.45 4.54
N TYR A 286 7.49 2.15 4.36
CA TYR A 286 6.26 2.06 5.15
C TYR A 286 5.10 1.63 4.24
N LEU A 287 4.61 0.43 4.49
CA LEU A 287 3.39 -0.13 3.92
C LEU A 287 2.19 0.10 4.85
N PRO A 288 0.95 0.12 4.34
CA PRO A 288 -0.27 0.11 5.14
C PRO A 288 -0.33 -1.06 6.12
N ALA A 289 -1.22 -0.98 7.10
CA ALA A 289 -1.61 -2.15 7.89
C ALA A 289 -2.19 -3.26 6.99
N ILE A 290 -2.08 -4.52 7.44
CA ILE A 290 -2.44 -5.71 6.65
C ILE A 290 -3.91 -5.67 6.19
N SER A 291 -4.83 -5.22 7.04
CA SER A 291 -6.26 -5.03 6.69
C SER A 291 -6.55 -3.92 5.67
N ALA A 292 -5.55 -3.10 5.33
CA ALA A 292 -5.61 -2.08 4.28
C ALA A 292 -4.71 -2.38 3.08
N HIS A 293 -4.06 -3.56 3.03
CA HIS A 293 -3.41 -4.05 1.83
C HIS A 293 -4.44 -4.23 0.71
N ARG A 294 -4.11 -3.72 -0.48
CA ARG A 294 -4.84 -4.02 -1.72
C ARG A 294 -4.34 -5.34 -2.29
N HIS A 295 -5.10 -5.95 -3.20
CA HIS A 295 -4.70 -7.20 -3.89
C HIS A 295 -3.25 -7.18 -4.39
N LEU A 296 -2.84 -6.09 -5.04
CA LEU A 296 -1.50 -5.94 -5.59
C LEU A 296 -0.44 -5.40 -4.60
N THR A 297 -0.80 -5.03 -3.36
CA THR A 297 0.16 -4.51 -2.37
C THR A 297 1.18 -5.60 -2.01
N ARG A 298 2.46 -5.38 -2.33
CA ARG A 298 3.56 -6.25 -1.95
C ARG A 298 3.83 -6.17 -0.44
N PRO A 299 3.60 -7.23 0.34
CA PRO A 299 3.81 -7.21 1.79
C PRO A 299 5.29 -7.32 2.17
N TYR A 300 5.65 -6.97 3.41
CA TYR A 300 7.05 -6.88 3.87
C TYR A 300 7.87 -8.16 3.66
N GLN A 301 7.32 -9.33 3.98
CA GLN A 301 8.01 -10.61 3.82
C GLN A 301 8.34 -10.95 2.35
N ARG A 302 7.62 -10.36 1.39
CA ARG A 302 7.91 -10.49 -0.06
C ARG A 302 8.90 -9.47 -0.61
N LEU A 303 9.47 -8.57 0.20
CA LEU A 303 10.40 -7.54 -0.33
C LEU A 303 11.67 -8.15 -0.95
N LYS A 304 12.15 -9.28 -0.42
CA LYS A 304 13.34 -10.00 -0.93
C LYS A 304 13.03 -11.24 -1.78
N LYS A 305 11.76 -11.68 -1.86
CA LYS A 305 11.34 -12.91 -2.56
C LYS A 305 10.60 -12.58 -3.86
N ARG A 306 10.95 -13.21 -4.99
CA ARG A 306 10.26 -13.07 -6.29
C ARG A 306 10.17 -14.42 -6.98
N ASN A 307 8.98 -14.77 -7.45
CA ASN A 307 8.74 -16.03 -8.13
C ASN A 307 8.83 -15.78 -9.65
N LYS A 308 9.92 -16.22 -10.27
CA LYS A 308 10.19 -16.00 -11.71
C LYS A 308 9.69 -17.14 -12.59
N PHE A 309 9.87 -18.38 -12.13
CA PHE A 309 9.50 -19.60 -12.83
C PHE A 309 8.61 -20.40 -11.90
N GLU A 310 7.56 -20.99 -12.47
CA GLU A 310 6.81 -22.11 -11.90
C GLU A 310 6.41 -22.97 -13.09
N ILE A 311 6.78 -24.24 -13.07
CA ILE A 311 6.30 -25.23 -14.04
C ILE A 311 4.95 -25.72 -13.51
N PHE A 312 3.95 -25.86 -14.38
CA PHE A 312 2.68 -26.45 -13.98
C PHE A 312 2.91 -27.94 -13.66
N ASP A 313 2.90 -28.26 -12.37
CA ASP A 313 3.12 -29.60 -11.85
C ASP A 313 1.76 -30.30 -11.65
N THR A 314 1.50 -31.33 -12.45
CA THR A 314 0.26 -32.12 -12.41
C THR A 314 0.16 -33.04 -11.20
N SER A 315 1.24 -33.23 -10.42
CA SER A 315 1.22 -33.99 -9.17
C SER A 315 0.64 -33.20 -7.98
N LEU A 316 0.41 -31.89 -8.15
CA LEU A 316 -0.16 -31.03 -7.12
C LEU A 316 -1.67 -30.86 -7.32
N GLU A 317 -2.42 -30.85 -6.22
CA GLU A 317 -3.86 -30.55 -6.25
C GLU A 317 -4.09 -29.05 -6.53
N TRP A 318 -4.14 -28.67 -7.81
CA TRP A 318 -4.57 -27.33 -8.24
C TRP A 318 -6.08 -27.13 -8.14
N LEU A 319 -6.85 -28.23 -8.18
CA LEU A 319 -8.30 -28.28 -8.14
C LEU A 319 -8.71 -29.53 -7.34
N ASN A 320 -9.66 -29.38 -6.44
CA ASN A 320 -10.27 -30.50 -5.71
C ASN A 320 -11.78 -30.22 -5.56
N ILE A 321 -12.62 -31.26 -5.66
CA ILE A 321 -14.08 -31.22 -5.58
C ILE A 321 -14.51 -32.16 -4.44
N PHE A 322 -15.38 -31.68 -3.54
CA PHE A 322 -15.73 -32.35 -2.28
C PHE A 322 -17.08 -33.08 -2.29
#